data_AF-A0A1B6I9W6-F1
#
_entry.id   AF-A0A1B6I9W6-F1
#
_cell.length_a   1.000
_cell.length_b   1.000
_cell.length_c   1.000
_cell.angle_alpha   90.00
_cell.angle_beta   90.00
_cell.angle_gamma   90.00
#
_symmetry.space_group_name_H-M   'P 1'
#
loop_
_entity.id
_entity.type
_entity.pdbx_description
1 polymer ?
#
loop_
_entity_poly.entity_id
_entity_poly.type
_entity_poly.pdbx_seq_one_letter_code
_entity_poly.pdbx_strand_id
1 'polypeptide(L)'
;YLELLTSLCDCIDSNLHWRHHSLALGFLRDLVHPDCEYPPHVVRVILHTLIHDNIEFRKIAIKCTVYVLKQQKRTHKYRVREVDRSTTCISSDRLQYGHREDNQWLQYDSATVPKSPAAWDEPRYVHKPYVGYYAWDKEVKVNAPSSEQPPLDRTREE
;
A
#
# COMPACT_ATOMS: atom_id res chain seq x y z
N TYR A 1 -14.06 -21.72 -0.59
CA TYR A 1 -13.92 -20.31 -0.16
C TYR A 1 -14.50 -19.35 -1.19
N LEU A 2 -13.94 -19.27 -2.41
CA LEU A 2 -14.45 -18.32 -3.43
C LEU A 2 -15.92 -18.58 -3.81
N GLU A 3 -16.34 -19.84 -3.90
CA GLU A 3 -17.75 -20.21 -4.11
C GLU A 3 -18.69 -19.67 -3.02
N LEU A 4 -18.21 -19.61 -1.77
CA LEU A 4 -18.98 -19.03 -0.66
C LEU A 4 -19.08 -17.51 -0.78
N LEU A 5 -18.02 -16.83 -1.24
CA LEU A 5 -18.10 -15.39 -1.51
C LEU A 5 -19.10 -15.08 -2.63
N THR A 6 -19.07 -15.87 -3.70
CA THR A 6 -20.02 -15.75 -4.81
C THR A 6 -21.46 -15.97 -4.33
N SER A 7 -21.73 -17.05 -3.58
CA SER A 7 -23.09 -17.32 -3.10
C SER A 7 -23.61 -16.27 -2.12
N LEU A 8 -22.75 -15.69 -1.28
CA LEU A 8 -23.11 -14.54 -0.44
C LEU A 8 -23.45 -13.31 -1.29
N CYS A 9 -22.71 -13.06 -2.37
CA CYS A 9 -22.98 -11.98 -3.30
C CYS A 9 -24.29 -12.20 -4.08
N ASP A 10 -24.60 -13.44 -4.47
CA ASP A 10 -25.90 -13.79 -5.07
C ASP A 10 -27.06 -13.52 -4.08
N CYS A 11 -26.86 -13.81 -2.79
CA CYS A 11 -27.84 -13.44 -1.76
C CYS A 11 -28.01 -11.92 -1.62
N ILE A 12 -26.92 -11.15 -1.70
CA ILE A 12 -26.95 -9.68 -1.61
C ILE A 12 -27.70 -9.07 -2.80
N ASP A 13 -27.46 -9.56 -4.02
CA ASP A 13 -28.15 -9.07 -5.23
C ASP A 13 -29.62 -9.52 -5.30
N SER A 14 -30.03 -10.50 -4.50
CA SER A 14 -31.40 -11.00 -4.47
C SER A 14 -32.34 -10.16 -3.59
N ASN A 15 -33.65 -10.24 -3.85
CA ASN A 15 -34.67 -9.47 -3.12
C ASN A 15 -34.98 -10.09 -1.74
N LEU A 16 -33.99 -10.04 -0.83
CA LEU A 16 -34.13 -10.51 0.55
C LEU A 16 -34.61 -9.41 1.48
N HIS A 17 -35.30 -9.82 2.55
CA HIS A 17 -35.58 -8.92 3.67
C HIS A 17 -34.27 -8.32 4.22
N TRP A 18 -34.28 -7.02 4.56
CA TRP A 18 -33.09 -6.23 4.89
C TRP A 18 -32.16 -6.85 5.96
N ARG A 19 -32.72 -7.62 6.91
CA ARG A 19 -31.94 -8.34 7.93
C ARG A 19 -31.03 -9.41 7.34
N HIS A 20 -31.53 -10.17 6.36
CA HIS A 20 -30.73 -11.21 5.69
C HIS A 20 -29.67 -10.58 4.79
N HIS A 21 -30.02 -9.48 4.11
CA HIS A 21 -29.05 -8.69 3.35
C HIS A 21 -27.93 -8.15 4.25
N SER A 22 -28.27 -7.61 5.42
CA SER A 22 -27.31 -7.16 6.43
C SER A 22 -26.42 -8.30 6.93
N LEU A 23 -27.00 -9.50 7.12
CA LEU A 23 -26.26 -10.68 7.55
C LEU A 23 -25.26 -11.15 6.48
N ALA A 24 -25.70 -11.23 5.22
CA ALA A 24 -24.86 -11.62 4.09
C ALA A 24 -23.69 -10.64 3.89
N LEU A 25 -23.94 -9.33 3.97
CA LEU A 25 -22.88 -8.32 3.95
C LEU A 25 -21.93 -8.43 5.16
N GLY A 26 -22.44 -8.77 6.33
CA GLY A 26 -21.64 -9.05 7.53
C GLY A 26 -20.68 -10.21 7.30
N PHE A 27 -21.16 -11.32 6.75
CA PHE A 27 -20.30 -12.44 6.39
C PHE A 27 -19.31 -12.10 5.29
N LEU A 28 -19.75 -11.37 4.25
CA LEU A 28 -18.85 -10.92 3.18
C LEU A 28 -17.68 -10.11 3.76
N ARG A 29 -17.97 -9.16 4.65
CA ARG A 29 -16.96 -8.34 5.35
C ARG A 29 -15.93 -9.18 6.09
N ASP A 30 -16.37 -10.22 6.79
CA ASP A 30 -15.50 -11.03 7.64
C ASP A 30 -14.69 -12.05 6.84
N LEU A 31 -15.17 -12.40 5.64
CA LEU A 31 -14.53 -13.37 4.77
C LEU A 31 -13.54 -12.74 3.78
N VAL A 32 -13.71 -11.49 3.36
CA VAL A 32 -12.79 -10.84 2.41
C VAL A 32 -11.37 -10.77 2.97
N HIS A 33 -10.40 -11.28 2.21
CA HIS A 33 -8.98 -11.27 2.58
C HIS A 33 -8.09 -10.74 1.44
N PRO A 34 -7.06 -9.91 1.72
CA PRO A 34 -6.24 -9.31 0.66
C PRO A 34 -5.41 -10.31 -0.16
N ASP A 35 -5.13 -11.49 0.39
CA ASP A 35 -4.31 -12.50 -0.29
C ASP A 35 -5.14 -13.49 -1.15
N CYS A 36 -6.44 -13.26 -1.29
CA CYS A 36 -7.33 -14.13 -2.08
C CYS A 36 -8.01 -13.34 -3.21
N GLU A 37 -7.64 -13.60 -4.45
CA GLU A 37 -8.20 -12.88 -5.60
C GLU A 37 -9.72 -13.05 -5.70
N TYR A 38 -10.44 -11.92 -5.71
CA TYR A 38 -11.89 -11.94 -5.75
C TYR A 38 -12.41 -12.10 -7.18
N PRO A 39 -13.45 -12.94 -7.39
CA PRO A 39 -14.16 -12.98 -8.66
C PRO A 39 -14.73 -11.59 -9.02
N PRO A 40 -14.81 -11.23 -10.33
CA PRO A 40 -15.33 -9.93 -10.77
C PRO A 40 -16.73 -9.61 -10.23
N HIS A 41 -17.57 -10.62 -10.04
CA HIS A 41 -18.89 -10.46 -9.43
C HIS A 41 -18.82 -9.93 -7.99
N VAL A 42 -17.92 -10.49 -7.16
CA VAL A 42 -17.72 -10.07 -5.78
C VAL A 42 -17.24 -8.62 -5.73
N VAL A 43 -16.29 -8.25 -6.61
CA VAL A 43 -15.82 -6.86 -6.73
C VAL A 43 -16.96 -5.92 -7.11
N ARG A 44 -17.80 -6.31 -8.08
CA ARG A 44 -18.96 -5.53 -8.52
C ARG A 44 -19.94 -5.28 -7.37
N VAL A 45 -20.28 -6.31 -6.60
CA VAL A 45 -21.19 -6.18 -5.44
C VAL A 45 -20.60 -5.25 -4.37
N ILE A 46 -19.30 -5.39 -4.05
CA ILE A 46 -18.62 -4.48 -3.11
C ILE A 46 -18.71 -3.02 -3.60
N LEU A 47 -18.40 -2.77 -4.88
CA LEU A 47 -18.39 -1.42 -5.43
C LEU A 47 -19.80 -0.82 -5.54
N HIS A 48 -20.80 -1.59 -5.95
CA HIS A 48 -22.20 -1.15 -5.96
C HIS A 48 -22.71 -0.82 -4.55
N THR A 49 -22.26 -1.57 -3.54
CA THR A 49 -22.66 -1.33 -2.14
C THR A 49 -22.11 0.00 -1.59
N LEU A 50 -21.09 0.61 -2.22
CA LEU A 50 -20.58 1.94 -1.83
C LEU A 50 -21.62 3.05 -1.97
N ILE A 51 -22.58 2.92 -2.89
CA ILE A 51 -23.64 3.90 -3.13
C ILE A 51 -24.99 3.47 -2.53
N HIS A 52 -25.00 2.46 -1.67
CA HIS A 52 -26.21 1.95 -1.04
C HIS A 52 -26.83 2.97 -0.07
N ASP A 53 -28.16 3.02 0.03
CA ASP A 53 -28.90 4.00 0.87
C ASP A 53 -28.56 3.88 2.36
N ASN A 54 -28.44 2.65 2.85
CA ASN A 54 -28.02 2.34 4.22
C ASN A 54 -26.53 2.64 4.46
N ILE A 55 -26.25 3.58 5.36
CA ILE A 55 -24.91 4.01 5.74
C ILE A 55 -24.03 2.89 6.32
N GLU A 56 -24.61 1.93 7.04
CA GLU A 56 -23.84 0.82 7.62
C GLU A 56 -23.32 -0.12 6.53
N PHE A 57 -24.09 -0.31 5.45
CA PHE A 57 -23.64 -1.12 4.31
C PHE A 57 -22.52 -0.42 3.55
N ARG A 58 -22.60 0.92 3.40
CA ARG A 58 -21.50 1.70 2.82
C ARG A 58 -20.22 1.58 3.65
N LYS A 59 -20.30 1.62 4.98
CA LYS A 59 -19.13 1.42 5.87
C LYS A 59 -18.50 0.04 5.69
N ILE A 60 -19.32 -1.01 5.50
CA ILE A 60 -18.85 -2.35 5.17
C ILE A 60 -18.13 -2.33 3.81
N ALA A 61 -18.77 -1.78 2.78
CA ALA A 61 -18.22 -1.71 1.43
C ALA A 61 -16.89 -0.98 1.39
N ILE A 62 -16.75 0.17 2.06
CA ILE A 62 -15.49 0.93 2.16
C ILE A 62 -14.36 0.05 2.68
N LYS A 63 -14.60 -0.72 3.76
CA LYS A 63 -13.60 -1.64 4.31
C LYS A 63 -13.23 -2.73 3.31
N CYS A 64 -14.21 -3.34 2.66
CA CYS A 64 -13.98 -4.37 1.65
C CYS A 64 -13.21 -3.82 0.43
N THR A 65 -13.50 -2.59 0.00
CA THR A 65 -12.81 -1.91 -1.11
C THR A 65 -11.32 -1.73 -0.83
N VAL A 66 -10.90 -1.52 0.42
CA VAL A 66 -9.46 -1.46 0.77
C VAL A 66 -8.75 -2.76 0.39
N TYR A 67 -9.39 -3.92 0.59
CA TYR A 67 -8.80 -5.20 0.20
C TYR A 67 -8.76 -5.39 -1.32
N VAL A 68 -9.83 -4.97 -2.02
CA VAL A 68 -9.84 -4.93 -3.50
C VAL A 68 -8.66 -4.09 -4.01
N LEU A 69 -8.48 -2.87 -3.51
CA LEU A 69 -7.39 -1.99 -3.92
C LEU A 69 -6.01 -2.55 -3.56
N LYS A 70 -5.89 -3.27 -2.43
CA LYS A 70 -4.64 -3.94 -2.05
C LYS A 70 -4.28 -5.08 -3.01
N GLN A 71 -5.27 -5.85 -3.49
CA GLN A 71 -5.06 -6.88 -4.52
C GLN A 71 -4.62 -6.29 -5.85
N GLN A 72 -5.20 -5.14 -6.22
CA GLN A 72 -4.87 -4.44 -7.47
C GLN A 72 -3.58 -3.60 -7.38
N LYS A 73 -2.93 -3.54 -6.20
CA LYS A 73 -1.71 -2.77 -6.02
C LYS A 73 -0.55 -3.43 -6.76
N ARG A 74 -0.08 -2.77 -7.83
CA ARG A 74 1.10 -3.21 -8.58
C ARG A 74 2.37 -3.02 -7.75
N THR A 75 3.28 -3.98 -7.85
CA THR A 75 4.56 -3.96 -7.14
C THR A 75 5.43 -2.80 -7.60
N HIS A 76 5.84 -1.94 -6.67
CA HIS A 76 6.78 -0.85 -6.95
C HIS A 76 8.21 -1.40 -7.03
N LYS A 77 9.00 -0.86 -7.96
CA LYS A 77 10.41 -1.23 -8.12
C LYS A 77 11.29 -0.43 -7.16
N TYR A 78 12.36 -1.05 -6.71
CA TYR A 78 13.35 -0.45 -5.80
C TYR A 78 14.75 -0.59 -6.38
N ARG A 79 15.62 0.35 -6.03
CA ARG A 79 17.07 0.28 -6.28
C ARG A 79 17.81 0.23 -4.95
N VAL A 80 18.99 -0.36 -4.95
CA VAL A 80 19.89 -0.33 -3.80
C VAL A 80 20.71 0.96 -3.88
N ARG A 81 20.68 1.75 -2.80
CA ARG A 81 21.53 2.92 -2.64
C ARG A 81 22.75 2.54 -1.83
N GLU A 82 23.92 2.92 -2.32
CA GLU A 82 25.15 2.82 -1.54
C GLU A 82 25.15 3.87 -0.43
N VAL A 83 25.53 3.44 0.77
CA VAL A 83 25.64 4.28 1.97
C VAL A 83 27.02 4.07 2.55
N ASP A 84 27.65 5.16 2.99
CA ASP A 84 28.90 5.06 3.72
C ASP A 84 28.62 4.47 5.11
N ARG A 85 29.22 3.31 5.38
CA ARG A 85 29.09 2.60 6.66
C ARG A 85 30.27 2.85 7.59
N SER A 86 31.25 3.64 7.16
CA SER A 86 32.45 3.96 7.93
C SER A 86 32.09 4.62 9.26
N THR A 87 31.09 5.50 9.29
CA THR A 87 30.61 6.21 10.49
C THR A 87 29.69 5.34 11.37
N THR A 88 29.17 4.24 10.84
CA THR A 88 28.36 3.26 11.58
C THR A 88 29.23 2.22 12.29
N CYS A 89 30.57 2.38 12.24
CA CYS A 89 31.51 1.37 12.71
C CYS A 89 31.35 1.09 14.21
N ILE A 90 31.02 -0.17 14.49
CA ILE A 90 30.96 -0.80 15.83
C ILE A 90 32.37 -0.89 16.46
N SER A 91 33.41 -0.50 15.75
CA SER A 91 34.83 -0.66 16.13
C SER A 91 35.38 0.44 17.04
N SER A 92 34.58 1.42 17.45
CA SER A 92 34.93 2.32 18.54
C SER A 92 33.88 2.18 19.65
N ASP A 93 34.30 2.27 20.91
CA ASP A 93 33.53 2.02 22.14
C ASP A 93 32.24 2.87 22.32
N ARG A 94 31.78 3.59 21.28
CA ARG A 94 30.58 4.42 21.29
C ARG A 94 29.86 4.33 19.95
N LEU A 95 28.87 3.44 19.89
CA LEU A 95 27.90 3.43 18.80
C LEU A 95 27.17 4.78 18.74
N GLN A 96 27.36 5.53 17.66
CA GLN A 96 26.68 6.81 17.45
C GLN A 96 25.32 6.57 16.78
N TYR A 97 24.25 6.83 17.51
CA TYR A 97 22.87 6.82 16.99
C TYR A 97 22.36 8.24 16.81
N GLY A 98 21.28 8.41 16.04
CA GLY A 98 20.70 9.72 15.78
C GLY A 98 21.30 10.39 14.55
N HIS A 99 21.57 11.69 14.64
CA HIS A 99 22.09 12.48 13.52
C HIS A 99 23.58 12.18 13.28
N ARG A 100 23.89 11.69 12.08
CA ARG A 100 25.25 11.39 11.63
C ARG A 100 25.47 11.90 10.21
N GLU A 101 26.73 12.05 9.82
CA GLU A 101 27.09 12.54 8.49
C GLU A 101 26.58 11.60 7.37
N ASP A 102 26.68 10.29 7.56
CA ASP A 102 26.21 9.27 6.60
C ASP A 102 24.70 9.28 6.38
N ASN A 103 23.92 9.69 7.39
CA ASN A 103 22.46 9.68 7.35
C ASN A 103 21.84 11.08 7.23
N GLN A 104 22.68 12.13 7.12
CA GLN A 104 22.23 13.52 7.04
C GLN A 104 21.31 13.75 5.83
N TRP A 105 21.54 13.04 4.72
CA TRP A 105 20.71 13.14 3.51
C TRP A 105 19.27 12.65 3.70
N LEU A 106 18.96 11.90 4.77
CA LEU A 106 17.59 11.51 5.13
C LEU A 106 16.82 12.64 5.79
N GLN A 107 17.53 13.64 6.34
CA GLN A 107 16.90 14.76 7.01
C GLN A 107 16.29 15.70 5.96
N TYR A 108 15.13 16.25 6.30
CA TYR A 108 14.52 17.28 5.47
C TYR A 108 15.39 18.54 5.47
N ASP A 109 15.73 19.02 4.28
CA ASP A 109 16.40 20.30 4.08
C ASP A 109 15.64 21.12 3.05
N SER A 110 15.18 22.30 3.46
CA SER A 110 14.46 23.25 2.60
C SER A 110 15.25 23.72 1.38
N ALA A 111 16.59 23.71 1.45
CA ALA A 111 17.45 24.11 0.35
C ALA A 111 17.55 23.04 -0.75
N THR A 112 17.35 21.76 -0.39
CA THR A 112 17.48 20.61 -1.32
C THR A 112 16.13 20.09 -1.82
N VAL A 113 15.05 20.82 -1.58
CA VAL A 113 13.70 20.46 -2.05
C VAL A 113 13.69 20.29 -3.57
N PRO A 114 13.24 19.15 -4.10
CA PRO A 114 13.22 18.88 -5.54
C PRO A 114 12.24 19.83 -6.26
N LYS A 115 12.75 20.55 -7.27
CA LYS A 115 11.98 21.51 -8.09
C LYS A 115 11.85 21.09 -9.56
N SER A 116 12.40 19.94 -9.93
CA SER A 116 12.36 19.41 -11.29
C SER A 116 12.07 17.90 -11.28
N PRO A 117 11.51 17.33 -12.37
CA PRO A 117 11.29 15.89 -12.49
C PRO A 117 12.57 15.07 -12.28
N ALA A 118 13.69 15.53 -12.86
CA ALA A 118 14.99 14.88 -12.68
C ALA A 118 15.44 14.82 -11.22
N ALA A 119 15.20 15.89 -10.43
CA ALA A 119 15.48 15.89 -8.99
C ALA A 119 14.52 14.98 -8.19
N TRP A 120 13.27 14.85 -8.65
CA TRP A 120 12.31 13.91 -8.06
C TRP A 120 12.65 12.44 -8.33
N ASP A 121 13.35 12.15 -9.42
CA ASP A 121 13.80 10.80 -9.75
C ASP A 121 15.11 10.38 -9.05
N GLU A 122 15.75 11.29 -8.31
CA GLU A 122 16.94 10.96 -7.55
C GLU A 122 16.62 10.01 -6.37
N PRO A 123 17.52 9.08 -6.04
CA PRO A 123 17.31 8.04 -5.02
C PRO A 123 17.34 8.55 -3.56
N ARG A 124 16.67 9.67 -3.24
CA ARG A 124 16.76 10.38 -1.96
C ARG A 124 15.62 10.10 -0.97
N TYR A 125 14.58 9.39 -1.40
CA TYR A 125 13.36 9.23 -0.60
C TYR A 125 13.32 7.87 0.09
N VAL A 126 13.32 7.89 1.42
CA VAL A 126 13.11 6.70 2.26
C VAL A 126 11.84 6.90 3.06
N HIS A 127 10.85 6.03 2.83
CA HIS A 127 9.56 6.09 3.52
C HIS A 127 9.69 5.75 5.02
N LYS A 128 10.56 4.79 5.37
CA LYS A 128 10.60 4.23 6.72
C LYS A 128 11.44 5.14 7.63
N PRO A 129 10.84 5.71 8.70
CA PRO A 129 11.51 6.75 9.50
C PRO A 129 12.67 6.24 10.35
N TYR A 130 12.78 4.93 10.56
CA TYR A 130 13.81 4.31 11.40
C TYR A 130 15.07 3.88 10.63
N VAL A 131 15.03 3.88 9.30
CA VAL A 131 16.16 3.42 8.47
C VAL A 131 17.34 4.37 8.65
N GLY A 132 18.51 3.82 8.98
CA GLY A 132 19.72 4.60 9.19
C GLY A 132 19.77 5.38 10.50
N TYR A 133 18.75 5.31 11.37
CA TYR A 133 18.78 6.02 12.68
C TYR A 133 19.80 5.38 13.64
N TYR A 134 19.67 4.08 13.89
CA TYR A 134 20.58 3.32 14.74
C TYR A 134 21.78 2.80 13.95
N ALA A 135 21.50 2.08 12.85
CA ALA A 135 22.48 1.55 11.92
C ALA A 135 21.84 1.37 10.53
N TRP A 136 22.66 1.08 9.52
CA TRP A 136 22.18 0.71 8.18
C TRP A 136 21.89 -0.78 8.07
N ASP A 137 20.83 -1.11 7.33
CA ASP A 137 20.58 -2.48 6.89
C ASP A 137 21.65 -2.94 5.89
N LYS A 138 21.73 -4.27 5.68
CA LYS A 138 22.61 -4.89 4.68
C LYS A 138 22.39 -4.33 3.28
N GLU A 139 21.17 -3.95 2.95
CA GLU A 139 20.81 -3.27 1.71
C GLU A 139 19.88 -2.10 2.03
N VAL A 140 20.24 -0.89 1.57
CA VAL A 140 19.37 0.28 1.71
C VAL A 140 18.55 0.41 0.44
N LYS A 141 17.27 0.03 0.51
CA LYS A 141 16.35 0.07 -0.63
C LYS A 141 15.63 1.41 -0.70
N VAL A 142 15.73 2.05 -1.84
CA VAL A 142 15.03 3.29 -2.20
C VAL A 142 14.13 3.04 -3.41
N ASN A 143 13.09 3.84 -3.59
CA ASN A 143 12.24 3.69 -4.78
C ASN A 143 13.07 3.92 -6.05
N ALA A 144 12.83 3.11 -7.08
CA ALA A 144 13.38 3.34 -8.40
C ALA A 144 12.75 4.60 -9.04
N PRO A 145 13.43 5.24 -10.00
CA PRO A 145 12.91 6.39 -10.76
C PRO A 145 11.53 6.13 -11.37
N SER A 146 10.77 7.19 -11.61
CA SER A 146 9.42 7.15 -12.17
C SER A 146 9.33 6.35 -13.48
N SER A 147 10.35 6.43 -14.33
CA SER A 147 10.46 5.71 -15.61
C SER A 147 10.51 4.18 -15.46
N GLU A 148 10.92 3.66 -14.31
CA GLU A 148 10.97 2.22 -14.03
C GLU A 148 9.71 1.70 -13.34
N GLN A 149 8.93 2.59 -12.72
CA GLN A 149 7.73 2.21 -11.98
C GLN A 149 6.60 1.75 -12.91
N PRO A 150 5.62 0.96 -12.40
CA PRO A 150 4.43 0.64 -13.16
C PRO A 150 3.70 1.91 -13.65
N PRO A 151 3.30 2.01 -14.94
CA PRO A 151 2.72 3.22 -15.50
C PRO A 151 1.39 3.55 -14.82
N LEU A 152 1.21 4.77 -14.31
CA LEU A 152 0.00 5.13 -13.55
C LEU A 152 -1.22 5.35 -14.46
N ASP A 153 -1.05 6.08 -15.56
CA ASP A 153 -2.12 6.53 -16.46
C ASP A 153 -2.36 5.56 -17.61
N ARG A 154 -2.70 4.32 -17.28
CA ARG A 154 -3.04 3.30 -18.27
C ARG A 154 -4.41 3.58 -18.90
N THR A 155 -4.57 3.15 -20.15
CA THR A 155 -5.91 3.07 -20.75
C THR A 155 -6.72 1.95 -20.10
N ARG A 156 -8.01 1.84 -20.42
CA ARG A 156 -8.88 0.80 -19.85
C ARG A 156 -8.49 -0.59 -20.36
N GLU A 157 -7.92 -0.65 -21.55
CA GLU A 157 -7.52 -1.88 -22.25
C GLU A 157 -6.18 -2.45 -21.75
N GLU A 158 -5.39 -1.66 -21.01
CA GLU A 158 -4.06 -1.98 -20.46
C GLU A 158 -4.07 -2.37 -18.96
#